data_AF-X1PAM5-F1
#
_entry.id   AF-X1PAM5-F1
#
_cell.length_a   1.000
_cell.length_b   1.000
_cell.length_c   1.000
_cell.angle_alpha   90.00
_cell.angle_beta   90.00
_cell.angle_gamma   90.00
#
_symmetry.space_group_name_H-M   'P 1'
#
loop_
_entity.id
_entity.type
_entity.pdbx_description
1 polymer ?
#
loop_
_entity_poly.entity_id
_entity_poly.type
_entity_poly.pdbx_seq_one_letter_code
_entity_poly.pdbx_strand_id
1 'polypeptide(L)'
;LYSLPKREQSRFVGTAPPFNLPNLQSLMWDKVGIIRSGEGIEEATGILATWQSLLPQPSDRPSYELNNLVLCARLTTEAALLRKESRGAHFRTDFPKALPEWQRHTVFRKNDIK
;
A
#
# COMPACT_ATOMS: atom_id res chain seq x y z
N LEU A 1 3.95 -5.12 -16.41
CA LEU A 1 4.76 -4.20 -15.59
C LEU A 1 3.85 -3.10 -15.10
N TYR A 2 3.96 -2.70 -13.83
CA TYR A 2 3.06 -1.72 -13.21
C TYR A 2 3.85 -0.49 -12.78
N SER A 3 3.21 0.68 -12.78
CA SER A 3 3.71 1.87 -12.12
C SER A 3 2.87 2.15 -10.89
N LEU A 4 3.47 2.74 -9.86
CA LEU A 4 2.70 3.16 -8.69
C LEU A 4 1.68 4.22 -9.14
N PRO A 5 0.37 3.98 -8.96
CA PRO A 5 -0.62 4.92 -9.45
C PRO A 5 -0.51 6.23 -8.67
N LYS A 6 -0.69 7.34 -9.41
CA LYS A 6 -1.01 8.62 -8.80
C LYS A 6 -2.43 8.49 -8.27
N ARG A 7 -2.58 8.48 -6.95
CA ARG A 7 -3.88 8.55 -6.32
C ARG A 7 -4.15 10.00 -5.98
N GLU A 8 -5.32 10.49 -6.36
CA GLU A 8 -5.80 11.77 -5.83
C GLU A 8 -5.90 11.64 -4.31
N GLN A 9 -5.66 12.75 -3.61
CA GLN A 9 -5.89 12.82 -2.18
C GLN A 9 -7.30 12.32 -1.91
N SER A 10 -7.40 11.41 -0.95
CA SER A 10 -8.64 10.70 -0.70
C SER A 10 -9.80 11.68 -0.51
N ARG A 11 -10.86 11.54 -1.31
CA ARG A 11 -12.19 12.10 -1.02
C ARG A 11 -12.83 11.47 0.23
N PHE A 12 -12.12 10.59 0.95
CA PHE A 12 -12.62 10.07 2.22
C PHE A 12 -12.79 11.21 3.22
N VAL A 13 -14.06 11.51 3.45
CA VAL A 13 -14.58 12.33 4.55
C VAL A 13 -14.33 11.56 5.85
N GLY A 14 -13.10 11.67 6.34
CA GLY A 14 -12.64 11.10 7.60
C GLY A 14 -11.22 11.58 7.80
N THR A 15 -10.93 12.20 8.95
CA THR A 15 -9.57 12.64 9.28
C THR A 15 -8.68 11.40 9.30
N ALA A 16 -7.83 11.23 8.28
CA ALA A 16 -6.83 10.18 8.28
C ALA A 16 -6.07 10.25 9.63
N PRO A 17 -5.77 9.10 10.26
CA PRO A 17 -5.08 9.12 11.54
C PRO A 17 -3.77 9.91 11.41
N PRO A 18 -3.31 10.58 12.49
CA PRO A 18 -2.07 11.35 12.46
C PRO A 18 -0.92 10.53 11.88
N PHE A 19 -0.12 11.14 11.01
CA PHE A 19 0.99 10.43 10.40
C PHE A 19 2.12 10.23 11.42
N ASN A 20 2.34 8.99 11.85
CA ASN A 20 3.46 8.57 12.68
C ASN A 20 3.73 7.07 12.51
N LEU A 21 4.87 6.60 12.99
CA LEU A 21 5.30 5.20 12.84
C LEU A 21 4.31 4.20 13.47
N PRO A 22 3.81 4.38 14.71
CA PRO A 22 2.80 3.49 15.29
C PRO A 22 1.54 3.35 14.42
N ASN A 23 0.99 4.45 13.93
CA ASN A 23 -0.21 4.42 13.09
C ASN A 23 0.05 3.74 11.75
N LEU A 24 1.25 3.91 11.17
CA LEU A 24 1.65 3.18 9.96
C LEU A 24 1.70 1.67 10.20
N GLN A 25 2.28 1.25 11.32
CA GLN A 25 2.36 -0.16 11.70
C GLN A 25 0.96 -0.75 11.93
N SER A 26 0.10 -0.06 12.70
CA SER A 26 -1.29 -0.49 12.93
C SER A 26 -2.07 -0.60 11.63
N LEU A 27 -1.98 0.41 10.73
CA LEU A 27 -2.66 0.37 9.43
C LEU A 27 -2.23 -0.86 8.61
N MET A 28 -0.93 -1.11 8.53
CA MET A 28 -0.39 -2.24 7.77
C MET A 28 -0.77 -3.58 8.39
N TRP A 29 -0.81 -3.67 9.73
CA TRP A 29 -1.23 -4.86 10.45
C TRP A 29 -2.72 -5.16 10.22
N ASP A 30 -3.58 -4.18 10.41
CA ASP A 30 -5.03 -4.34 10.42
C ASP A 30 -5.61 -4.53 9.01
N LYS A 31 -5.06 -3.84 8.01
CA LYS A 31 -5.64 -3.78 6.66
C LYS A 31 -4.83 -4.52 5.60
N VAL A 32 -3.54 -4.73 5.83
CA VAL A 32 -2.60 -5.30 4.85
C VAL A 32 -1.82 -6.50 5.44
N GLY A 33 -2.24 -6.99 6.60
CA GLY A 33 -1.69 -8.13 7.32
C GLY A 33 -1.96 -9.48 6.65
N ILE A 34 -2.01 -10.56 7.42
CA ILE A 34 -2.12 -11.93 6.87
C ILE A 34 -3.42 -12.13 6.10
N ILE A 35 -4.54 -11.73 6.70
CA ILE A 35 -5.88 -11.82 6.12
C ILE A 35 -6.26 -10.43 5.60
N ARG A 36 -6.64 -10.34 4.33
CA ARG A 36 -6.96 -9.06 3.67
C ARG A 36 -8.33 -9.11 3.02
N SER A 37 -8.97 -7.96 2.87
CA SER A 37 -10.17 -7.76 2.05
C SER A 37 -9.94 -6.64 1.06
N GLY A 38 -10.61 -6.66 -0.10
CA GLY A 38 -10.52 -5.58 -1.08
C GLY A 38 -10.82 -4.20 -0.47
N GLU A 39 -11.91 -4.10 0.29
CA GLU A 39 -12.31 -2.88 1.00
C GLU A 39 -11.21 -2.36 1.94
N GLY A 40 -10.65 -3.22 2.80
CA GLY A 40 -9.61 -2.82 3.74
C GLY A 40 -8.33 -2.38 3.04
N ILE A 41 -7.94 -3.07 1.96
CA ILE A 41 -6.77 -2.66 1.16
C ILE A 41 -7.04 -1.32 0.47
N GLU A 42 -8.24 -1.09 -0.08
CA GLU A 42 -8.60 0.18 -0.71
C GLU A 42 -8.53 1.36 0.26
N GLU A 43 -9.07 1.19 1.47
CA GLU A 43 -8.98 2.16 2.57
C GLU A 43 -7.52 2.48 2.91
N ALA A 44 -6.71 1.44 3.17
CA ALA A 44 -5.30 1.61 3.48
C ALA A 44 -4.54 2.32 2.36
N THR A 45 -4.91 2.06 1.11
CA THR A 45 -4.25 2.73 -0.02
C THR A 45 -4.56 4.22 -0.05
N GLY A 46 -5.79 4.62 0.29
CA GLY A 46 -6.17 6.03 0.42
C GLY A 46 -5.39 6.73 1.53
N ILE A 47 -5.30 6.13 2.72
CA ILE A 47 -4.56 6.68 3.86
C ILE A 47 -3.07 6.83 3.53
N LEU A 48 -2.44 5.79 2.96
CA LEU A 48 -1.03 5.82 2.60
C LEU A 48 -0.72 6.86 1.50
N ALA A 49 -1.63 7.08 0.56
CA ALA A 49 -1.48 8.14 -0.44
C ALA A 49 -1.51 9.53 0.20
N THR A 50 -2.44 9.76 1.13
CA THR A 50 -2.50 11.01 1.92
C THR A 50 -1.22 11.22 2.71
N TRP A 51 -0.78 10.23 3.49
CA TRP A 51 0.46 10.34 4.27
C TRP A 51 1.69 10.59 3.41
N GLN A 52 1.81 9.91 2.25
CA GLN A 52 2.94 10.15 1.36
C GLN A 52 2.98 11.59 0.84
N SER A 53 1.81 12.21 0.58
CA SER A 53 1.74 13.60 0.14
C SER A 53 2.12 14.62 1.21
N LEU A 54 2.02 14.23 2.49
CA LEU A 54 2.35 15.07 3.65
C LEU A 54 3.80 14.88 4.12
N LEU A 55 4.55 13.94 3.54
CA LEU A 55 5.94 13.68 3.93
C LEU A 55 6.83 14.90 3.63
N PRO A 56 7.55 15.43 4.63
CA PRO A 56 8.57 16.43 4.39
C PRO A 56 9.75 15.81 3.65
N GLN A 57 10.55 16.67 3.01
CA GLN A 57 11.84 16.24 2.47
C GLN A 57 12.72 15.74 3.62
N PRO A 58 13.25 14.51 3.56
CA PRO A 58 14.07 13.96 4.62
C PRO A 58 15.41 14.70 4.72
N SER A 59 15.88 14.92 5.94
CA SER A 59 17.14 15.64 6.25
C SER A 59 18.05 14.89 7.22
N ASP A 60 17.55 13.83 7.83
CA ASP A 60 18.25 13.00 8.80
C ASP A 60 17.88 11.51 8.62
N ARG A 61 18.63 10.63 9.28
CA ARG A 61 18.41 9.18 9.16
C ARG A 61 16.96 8.76 9.48
N PRO A 62 16.34 9.18 10.61
CA PRO A 62 14.96 8.81 10.91
C PRO A 62 13.95 9.25 9.86
N SER A 63 14.08 10.46 9.30
CA SER A 63 13.17 10.93 8.26
C SER A 63 13.33 10.16 6.94
N TYR A 64 14.55 9.75 6.57
CA TYR A 64 14.76 8.84 5.43
C TYR A 64 14.14 7.45 5.67
N GLU A 65 14.34 6.87 6.86
CA GLU A 65 13.74 5.58 7.23
C GLU A 65 12.21 5.64 7.16
N LEU A 66 11.60 6.69 7.69
CA LEU A 66 10.16 6.90 7.64
C LEU A 66 9.63 7.04 6.21
N ASN A 67 10.30 7.84 5.36
CA ASN A 67 9.95 7.99 3.95
C ASN A 67 9.98 6.64 3.21
N ASN A 68 11.03 5.84 3.45
CA ASN A 68 11.18 4.53 2.85
C ASN A 68 10.10 3.54 3.32
N LEU A 69 9.75 3.56 4.62
CA LEU A 69 8.68 2.73 5.16
C LEU A 69 7.33 3.05 4.51
N VAL A 70 7.00 4.33 4.32
CA VAL A 70 5.76 4.72 3.63
C VAL A 70 5.77 4.27 2.17
N LEU A 71 6.91 4.37 1.47
CA LEU A 71 7.04 3.88 0.10
C LEU A 71 6.84 2.36 0.02
N CYS A 72 7.48 1.60 0.90
CA CYS A 72 7.32 0.14 0.99
C CYS A 72 5.87 -0.25 1.30
N ALA A 73 5.22 0.45 2.23
CA ALA A 73 3.83 0.26 2.56
C ALA A 73 2.93 0.49 1.33
N ARG A 74 3.11 1.61 0.62
CA ARG A 74 2.36 1.88 -0.63
C ARG A 74 2.54 0.79 -1.68
N LEU A 75 3.77 0.40 -1.97
CA LEU A 75 4.05 -0.64 -2.97
C LEU A 75 3.41 -1.98 -2.60
N THR A 76 3.48 -2.36 -1.32
CA THR A 76 2.90 -3.61 -0.80
C THR A 76 1.38 -3.59 -0.92
N THR A 77 0.73 -2.52 -0.46
CA THR A 77 -0.72 -2.36 -0.49
C THR A 77 -1.26 -2.35 -1.92
N GLU A 78 -0.60 -1.62 -2.83
CA GLU A 78 -0.99 -1.57 -4.25
C GLU A 78 -0.80 -2.93 -4.93
N ALA A 79 0.27 -3.68 -4.62
CA ALA A 79 0.43 -5.07 -5.08
C ALA A 79 -0.71 -5.97 -4.59
N ALA A 80 -1.07 -5.86 -3.30
CA ALA A 80 -2.13 -6.66 -2.70
C ALA A 80 -3.49 -6.34 -3.31
N LEU A 81 -3.77 -5.06 -3.58
CA LEU A 81 -5.02 -4.62 -4.21
C LEU A 81 -5.13 -5.13 -5.65
N LEU A 82 -4.04 -5.01 -6.40
CA LEU A 82 -3.95 -5.43 -7.79
C LEU A 82 -4.16 -6.95 -7.93
N ARG A 83 -3.55 -7.75 -7.06
CA ARG A 83 -3.61 -9.22 -7.10
C ARG A 83 -4.94 -9.75 -6.52
N LYS A 84 -5.90 -9.98 -7.40
CA LYS A 84 -7.25 -10.50 -7.08
C LYS A 84 -7.28 -12.04 -7.10
N GLU A 85 -6.46 -12.68 -6.29
CA GLU A 85 -6.48 -14.12 -5.99
C GLU A 85 -5.94 -14.37 -4.58
N SER A 86 -5.89 -15.63 -4.15
CA SER A 86 -5.15 -16.07 -2.95
C SER A 86 -4.13 -17.16 -3.28
N ARG A 87 -2.89 -16.98 -2.85
CA ARG A 87 -1.77 -17.92 -3.06
C ARG A 87 -0.64 -17.69 -2.06
N GLY A 88 -0.23 -18.74 -1.33
CA GLY A 88 0.83 -18.64 -0.33
C GLY A 88 0.48 -17.64 0.78
N ALA A 89 1.39 -16.71 1.10
CA ALA A 89 1.17 -15.68 2.13
C ALA A 89 0.25 -14.51 1.68
N HIS A 90 -0.15 -14.47 0.41
CA HIS A 90 -1.14 -13.52 -0.09
C HIS A 90 -2.53 -14.15 -0.03
N PHE A 91 -3.28 -13.88 1.03
CA PHE A 91 -4.67 -14.31 1.19
C PHE A 91 -5.64 -13.13 1.17
N ARG A 92 -6.72 -13.27 0.40
CA ARG A 92 -7.80 -12.30 0.23
C ARG A 92 -9.15 -12.97 0.42
N THR A 93 -9.94 -12.49 1.38
CA THR A 93 -11.25 -13.05 1.69
C THR A 93 -12.25 -12.89 0.54
N ASP A 94 -12.11 -11.82 -0.25
CA ASP A 94 -12.92 -11.53 -1.44
C ASP A 94 -12.46 -12.28 -2.70
N PHE A 95 -11.25 -12.85 -2.69
CA PHE A 95 -10.71 -13.70 -3.76
C PHE A 95 -9.99 -14.92 -3.18
N PRO A 96 -10.70 -15.89 -2.55
CA PRO A 96 -10.09 -16.93 -1.72
C PRO A 96 -9.39 -18.03 -2.52
N LYS A 97 -9.58 -18.09 -3.85
CA LYS A 97 -9.02 -19.12 -4.73
C LYS A 97 -7.81 -18.61 -5.49
N ALA A 98 -6.89 -19.52 -5.76
CA ALA A 98 -5.79 -19.31 -6.70
C ALA A 98 -6.32 -19.36 -8.15
N LEU A 99 -5.79 -18.49 -9.01
CA LEU A 99 -6.19 -18.34 -10.41
C LEU A 99 -4.97 -18.42 -11.35
N PRO A 100 -5.04 -19.12 -12.50
CA PRO A 100 -3.90 -19.31 -13.40
C PRO A 100 -3.27 -18.02 -13.95
N GLU A 101 -4.06 -16.98 -14.24
CA GLU A 101 -3.59 -15.69 -14.78
C GLU A 101 -2.67 -14.91 -13.81
N TRP A 102 -2.67 -15.31 -12.54
CA TRP A 102 -1.83 -14.74 -11.50
C TRP A 102 -0.57 -15.58 -11.22
N GLN A 103 -0.31 -16.66 -11.96
CA GLN A 103 0.96 -17.41 -11.90
C GLN A 103 2.12 -16.65 -12.56
N ARG A 104 2.37 -15.45 -12.04
CA ARG A 104 3.38 -14.48 -12.48
C ARG A 104 3.73 -13.54 -11.33
N HIS A 105 4.86 -12.86 -11.46
CA HIS A 105 5.29 -11.85 -10.52
C HIS A 105 4.58 -10.51 -10.76
N THR A 106 4.20 -9.84 -9.67
CA THR A 106 3.82 -8.42 -9.70
C THR A 106 5.09 -7.59 -9.62
N VAL A 107 5.39 -6.85 -10.68
CA VAL A 107 6.62 -6.03 -10.78
C VAL A 107 6.24 -4.58 -10.97
N PHE A 108 6.62 -3.74 -10.00
CA PHE A 108 6.57 -2.29 -10.12
C PHE A 108 7.86 -1.75 -10.72
N ARG A 109 7.75 -0.78 -11.63
CA ARG A 109 8.87 0.04 -12.09
C ARG A 109 8.61 1.49 -11.72
N LYS A 110 9.68 2.18 -11.32
CA LYS A 110 9.68 3.64 -11.31
C LYS A 110 9.63 4.09 -12.77
N ASN A 111 8.69 4.96 -13.10
CA ASN A 111 8.70 5.59 -14.41
C ASN A 111 9.89 6.56 -14.40
N ASP A 112 10.97 6.22 -15.10
CA ASP A 112 12.04 7.16 -15.38
C ASP A 112 11.47 8.20 -16.33
N ILE A 113 11.01 9.32 -15.78
CA ILE A 113 10.82 10.53 -16.58
C ILE A 113 12.24 10.98 -16.93
N LYS A 114 12.64 10.77 -18.18
CA LYS A 114 13.81 11.44 -18.77
C LYS A 114 13.59 12.95 -18.77
#